data_AF-A0A355UL70-F1
#
_entry.id   AF-A0A355UL70-F1
#
_cell.length_a   1.000
_cell.length_b   1.000
_cell.length_c   1.000
_cell.angle_alpha   90.00
_cell.angle_beta   90.00
_cell.angle_gamma   90.00
#
_symmetry.space_group_name_H-M   'P 1'
#
loop_
_entity.id
_entity.type
_entity.pdbx_description
1 polymer ?
#
loop_
_entity_poly.entity_id
_entity_poly.type
_entity_poly.pdbx_seq_one_letter_code
_entity_poly.pdbx_strand_id
1 'polypeptide(L)'
;MKIDLDGTRLFEARPLASLGEASAFLRSWGEAENDFPRHFKRSLALMGWKDLALVIAFPGYEIARLAIKLDLFALARSGSELVALVVMAAPPQPHPAEQQFRELFGAPIESPYLLPAAAALLEADRFGASQAFLVAHSFGEKDRRAFFASFASFARFIGIEEPDLAQPRSLGPLHLRLGWIEAGPDYPE
;
A
#
# COMPACT_ATOMS: atom_id res chain seq x y z
N MET A 1 3.11 21.50 6.49
CA MET A 1 2.53 20.57 7.47
C MET A 1 3.69 19.97 8.25
N LYS A 2 3.85 20.27 9.54
CA LYS A 2 4.90 19.67 10.39
C LYS A 2 4.21 18.61 11.25
N ILE A 3 4.67 17.37 11.12
CA ILE A 3 4.28 16.28 12.01
C ILE A 3 5.13 16.46 13.25
N ASP A 4 4.47 16.66 14.38
CA ASP A 4 5.16 16.71 15.65
C ASP A 4 5.52 15.27 16.04
N LEU A 5 6.81 14.97 16.05
CA LEU A 5 7.34 13.64 16.37
C LEU A 5 7.21 13.32 17.87
N ASP A 6 6.73 14.28 18.67
CA ASP A 6 6.56 14.18 20.12
C ASP A 6 5.23 13.52 20.56
N GLY A 7 4.60 12.75 19.68
CA GLY A 7 3.58 11.78 20.09
C GLY A 7 2.22 12.35 20.47
N THR A 8 1.88 13.59 20.13
CA THR A 8 0.49 14.06 20.23
C THR A 8 0.14 15.09 19.17
N ARG A 9 -0.41 14.60 18.07
CA ARG A 9 -1.60 15.16 17.40
C ARG A 9 -2.11 14.10 16.42
N LEU A 10 -3.00 13.28 16.97
CA LEU A 10 -3.89 12.42 16.22
C LEU A 10 -4.57 13.29 15.17
N PHE A 11 -4.34 13.01 13.89
CA PHE A 11 -5.37 13.33 12.91
C PHE A 11 -6.64 12.64 13.41
N GLU A 12 -7.78 13.32 13.39
CA GLU A 12 -9.06 12.64 13.57
C GLU A 12 -9.14 11.57 12.48
N ALA A 13 -8.73 10.34 12.83
CA ALA A 13 -9.05 9.17 12.07
C ALA A 13 -10.57 9.15 12.02
N ARG A 14 -11.16 9.41 10.86
CA ARG A 14 -12.57 9.10 10.68
C ARG A 14 -12.72 7.63 11.04
N PRO A 15 -13.59 7.27 12.00
CA PRO A 15 -13.82 5.89 12.32
C PRO A 15 -14.19 5.14 11.03
N LEU A 16 -13.43 4.09 10.73
CA LEU A 16 -13.69 3.16 9.62
C LEU A 16 -15.14 2.63 9.65
N ALA A 17 -15.75 2.60 10.84
CA ALA A 17 -17.14 2.25 11.10
C ALA A 17 -18.19 3.15 10.42
N SER A 18 -17.83 4.35 9.94
CA SER A 18 -18.77 5.27 9.27
C SER A 18 -18.98 5.01 7.77
N LEU A 19 -18.20 4.10 7.18
CA LEU A 19 -18.33 3.68 5.79
C LEU A 19 -19.23 2.44 5.72
N GLY A 20 -20.54 2.67 5.81
CA GLY A 20 -21.54 1.65 5.51
C GLY A 20 -21.21 1.01 4.15
N GLU A 21 -21.08 -0.32 4.14
CA GLU A 21 -20.59 -1.15 3.02
C GLU A 21 -19.06 -1.23 2.84
N ALA A 22 -18.31 -1.19 3.94
CA ALA A 22 -16.91 -1.63 3.97
C ALA A 22 -16.79 -3.08 3.47
N SER A 23 -16.08 -3.28 2.35
CA SER A 23 -15.57 -4.58 1.94
C SER A 23 -14.89 -5.27 3.13
N ALA A 24 -14.91 -6.60 3.19
CA ALA A 24 -14.31 -7.36 4.29
C ALA A 24 -12.86 -6.88 4.59
N PHE A 25 -12.17 -6.37 3.55
CA PHE A 25 -10.98 -5.52 3.63
C PHE A 25 -11.04 -4.43 4.70
N LEU A 26 -11.80 -3.37 4.46
CA LEU A 26 -11.84 -2.21 5.33
C LEU A 26 -12.38 -2.54 6.72
N ARG A 27 -13.28 -3.54 6.82
CA ARG A 27 -13.75 -4.05 8.11
C ARG A 27 -12.61 -4.63 8.93
N SER A 28 -11.77 -5.49 8.35
CA SER A 28 -10.65 -6.11 9.06
C SER A 28 -9.64 -5.09 9.62
N TRP A 29 -9.46 -3.96 8.93
CA TRP A 29 -8.63 -2.85 9.41
C TRP A 29 -9.29 -2.03 10.51
N GLY A 30 -10.62 -1.88 10.46
CA GLY A 30 -11.38 -1.19 11.51
C GLY A 30 -11.43 -1.97 12.83
N GLU A 31 -11.48 -3.29 12.75
CA GLU A 31 -11.52 -4.20 13.91
C GLU A 31 -10.15 -4.40 14.57
N ALA A 32 -9.05 -4.05 13.89
CA ALA A 32 -7.69 -4.32 14.36
C ALA A 32 -7.19 -3.37 15.48
N GLU A 33 -8.08 -2.61 16.15
CA GLU A 33 -7.82 -1.77 17.33
C GLU A 33 -6.37 -1.24 17.49
N ASN A 34 -5.98 -0.28 16.65
CA ASN A 34 -4.65 0.36 16.63
C ASN A 34 -3.47 -0.55 16.20
N ASP A 35 -3.75 -1.68 15.55
CA ASP A 35 -2.76 -2.60 14.99
C ASP A 35 -3.15 -2.99 13.54
N PHE A 36 -2.30 -3.79 12.90
CA PHE A 36 -2.62 -4.40 11.61
C PHE A 36 -3.60 -5.57 11.77
N PRO A 37 -4.45 -5.84 10.75
CA PRO A 37 -5.21 -7.09 10.71
C PRO A 37 -4.29 -8.30 10.86
N ARG A 38 -4.73 -9.32 11.61
CA ARG A 38 -3.88 -10.48 12.00
C ARG A 38 -3.17 -11.16 10.81
N HIS A 39 -3.91 -11.40 9.72
CA HIS A 39 -3.37 -12.01 8.50
C HIS A 39 -2.36 -11.09 7.79
N PHE A 40 -2.60 -9.77 7.82
CA PHE A 40 -1.72 -8.76 7.25
C PHE A 40 -0.40 -8.75 8.04
N LYS A 41 -0.49 -8.72 9.38
CA LYS A 41 0.67 -8.77 10.29
C LYS A 41 1.51 -10.04 10.10
N ARG A 42 0.86 -11.21 9.94
CA ARG A 42 1.57 -12.46 9.64
C ARG A 42 2.34 -12.36 8.32
N SER A 43 1.73 -11.79 7.29
CA SER A 43 2.36 -11.63 5.98
C SER A 43 3.51 -10.62 6.00
N LEU A 44 3.34 -9.51 6.73
CA LEU A 44 4.41 -8.55 7.00
C LEU A 44 5.61 -9.22 7.68
N ALA A 45 5.38 -10.07 8.68
CA ALA A 45 6.45 -10.79 9.36
C ALA A 45 7.23 -11.74 8.43
N LEU A 46 6.54 -12.39 7.48
CA LEU A 46 7.18 -13.21 6.43
C LEU A 46 8.01 -12.36 5.46
N MET A 47 7.62 -11.10 5.24
CA MET A 47 8.37 -10.11 4.47
C MET A 47 9.50 -9.44 5.28
N GLY A 48 9.81 -9.91 6.49
CA GLY A 48 10.87 -9.36 7.34
C GLY A 48 10.45 -8.15 8.20
N TRP A 49 9.19 -7.72 8.14
CA TRP A 49 8.64 -6.60 8.93
C TRP A 49 8.07 -7.08 10.26
N LYS A 50 8.92 -7.60 11.15
CA LYS A 50 8.47 -8.18 12.44
C LYS A 50 8.05 -7.13 13.46
N ASP A 51 8.69 -5.96 13.43
CA ASP A 51 8.50 -4.89 14.42
C ASP A 51 7.75 -3.68 13.84
N LEU A 52 7.04 -3.87 12.72
CA LEU A 52 6.27 -2.80 12.10
C LEU A 52 4.99 -2.55 12.90
N ALA A 53 4.86 -1.35 13.46
CA ALA A 53 3.71 -0.91 14.23
C ALA A 53 2.87 0.10 13.43
N LEU A 54 1.56 -0.12 13.35
CA LEU A 54 0.66 0.83 12.71
C LEU A 54 0.63 2.14 13.51
N VAL A 55 0.74 3.27 12.82
CA VAL A 55 0.59 4.60 13.42
C VAL A 55 -0.79 5.15 13.10
N ILE A 56 -1.18 5.14 11.83
CA ILE A 56 -2.47 5.62 11.35
C ILE A 56 -2.81 5.02 9.99
N ALA A 57 -4.10 4.84 9.70
CA ALA A 57 -4.60 4.39 8.41
C ALA A 57 -5.77 5.27 7.92
N PHE A 58 -5.83 5.47 6.60
CA PHE A 58 -6.78 6.31 5.89
C PHE A 58 -7.43 5.50 4.76
N PRO A 59 -8.68 5.02 4.94
CA PRO A 59 -9.43 4.38 3.87
C PRO A 59 -9.79 5.40 2.78
N GLY A 60 -9.77 4.98 1.52
CA GLY A 60 -10.19 5.84 0.41
C GLY A 60 -9.33 7.11 0.26
N TYR A 61 -8.01 6.99 0.50
CA TYR A 61 -7.11 8.14 0.54
C TYR A 61 -6.93 8.76 -0.86
N GLU A 62 -7.26 10.05 -0.98
CA GLU A 62 -7.21 10.78 -2.25
C GLU A 62 -5.90 11.57 -2.39
N ILE A 63 -5.21 11.35 -3.51
CA ILE A 63 -3.96 12.05 -3.85
C ILE A 63 -4.25 12.98 -5.01
N ALA A 64 -4.60 14.22 -4.69
CA ALA A 64 -4.99 15.24 -5.65
C ALA A 64 -3.96 15.44 -6.78
N ARG A 65 -2.66 15.36 -6.46
CA ARG A 65 -1.57 15.54 -7.45
C ARG A 65 -1.54 14.47 -8.53
N LEU A 66 -2.04 13.26 -8.24
CA LEU A 66 -2.13 12.15 -9.18
C LEU A 66 -3.56 11.95 -9.69
N ALA A 67 -4.53 12.69 -9.14
CA ALA A 67 -5.96 12.51 -9.37
C ALA A 67 -6.42 11.05 -9.13
N ILE A 68 -5.83 10.35 -8.16
CA ILE A 68 -6.20 8.98 -7.81
C ILE A 68 -6.80 8.88 -6.41
N LYS A 69 -7.58 7.83 -6.19
CA LYS A 69 -8.06 7.38 -4.89
C LYS A 69 -7.51 5.98 -4.61
N LEU A 70 -6.82 5.84 -3.49
CA LEU A 70 -6.28 4.57 -3.01
C LEU A 70 -7.31 3.85 -2.15
N ASP A 71 -7.28 2.52 -2.13
CA ASP A 71 -8.14 1.74 -1.22
C ASP A 71 -7.77 2.04 0.24
N LEU A 72 -6.48 2.05 0.55
CA LEU A 72 -5.95 2.39 1.87
C LEU A 72 -4.55 3.00 1.76
N PHE A 73 -4.35 4.10 2.49
CA PHE A 73 -3.03 4.63 2.81
C PHE A 73 -2.79 4.47 4.31
N ALA A 74 -1.60 4.08 4.72
CA ALA A 74 -1.24 4.00 6.14
C ALA A 74 0.19 4.48 6.39
N LEU A 75 0.41 4.97 7.61
CA LEU A 75 1.74 5.20 8.15
C LEU A 75 2.01 4.17 9.22
N ALA A 76 3.21 3.61 9.18
CA ALA A 76 3.70 2.69 10.17
C ALA A 76 5.10 3.07 10.62
N ARG A 77 5.56 2.45 11.69
CA ARG A 77 6.88 2.70 12.28
C ARG A 77 7.63 1.38 12.45
N SER A 78 8.90 1.36 12.09
CA SER A 78 9.84 0.29 12.42
C SER A 78 11.06 0.91 13.10
N GLY A 79 11.18 0.73 14.41
CA GLY A 79 12.17 1.45 15.21
C GLY A 79 11.98 2.98 15.12
N SER A 80 13.03 3.69 14.67
CA SER A 80 12.99 5.14 14.45
C SER A 80 12.46 5.54 13.06
N GLU A 81 12.28 4.58 12.15
CA GLU A 81 11.90 4.87 10.77
C GLU A 81 10.38 4.89 10.58
N LEU A 82 9.91 5.86 9.81
CA LEU A 82 8.54 5.88 9.29
C LEU A 82 8.49 5.15 7.94
N VAL A 83 7.42 4.40 7.75
CA VAL A 83 7.09 3.67 6.51
C VAL A 83 5.74 4.19 6.02
N ALA A 84 5.69 4.60 4.75
CA ALA A 84 4.44 4.92 4.07
C ALA A 84 3.93 3.68 3.33
N LEU A 85 2.70 3.27 3.61
CA LEU A 85 2.08 2.08 3.04
C LEU A 85 0.91 2.49 2.15
N VAL A 86 0.92 2.00 0.92
CA VAL A 86 -0.24 1.98 0.04
C VAL A 86 -0.70 0.53 -0.04
N VAL A 87 -1.93 0.25 0.39
CA VAL A 87 -2.50 -1.09 0.34
C VAL A 87 -3.64 -1.08 -0.67
N MET A 88 -3.48 -1.91 -1.71
CA MET A 88 -4.46 -2.12 -2.77
C MET A 88 -5.25 -3.38 -2.48
N ALA A 89 -6.58 -3.28 -2.42
CA ALA A 89 -7.49 -4.40 -2.19
C ALA A 89 -8.07 -4.98 -3.48
N ALA A 90 -7.95 -4.24 -4.58
CA ALA A 90 -8.27 -4.72 -5.92
C ALA A 90 -7.19 -4.23 -6.89
N PRO A 91 -7.04 -4.84 -8.07
CA PRO A 91 -6.28 -4.21 -9.13
C PRO A 91 -6.91 -2.85 -9.42
N PRO A 92 -6.10 -1.79 -9.44
CA PRO A 92 -6.55 -0.51 -9.96
C PRO A 92 -7.17 -0.71 -11.34
N GLN A 93 -8.32 -0.11 -11.56
CA GLN A 93 -8.82 0.02 -12.92
C GLN A 93 -7.88 0.93 -13.70
N PRO A 94 -7.67 0.69 -15.02
CA PRO A 94 -6.87 1.58 -15.85
C PRO A 94 -7.29 3.02 -15.66
N HIS A 95 -6.35 3.88 -15.30
CA HIS A 95 -6.64 5.28 -15.02
C HIS A 95 -6.15 6.16 -16.18
N PRO A 96 -6.91 7.17 -16.64
CA PRO A 96 -6.46 8.05 -17.74
C PRO A 96 -5.09 8.70 -17.49
N ALA A 97 -4.77 8.98 -16.23
CA ALA A 97 -3.46 9.53 -15.86
C ALA A 97 -2.30 8.52 -16.07
N GLU A 98 -2.56 7.21 -16.14
CA GLU A 98 -1.52 6.22 -16.47
C GLU A 98 -1.00 6.41 -17.89
N GLN A 99 -1.89 6.71 -18.84
CA GLN A 99 -1.47 7.00 -20.21
C GLN A 99 -0.57 8.25 -20.25
N GLN A 100 -0.98 9.33 -19.58
CA GLN A 100 -0.19 10.55 -19.51
C GLN A 100 1.16 10.32 -18.82
N PHE A 101 1.18 9.55 -17.73
CA PHE A 101 2.41 9.18 -17.05
C PHE A 101 3.33 8.36 -17.97
N ARG A 102 2.79 7.41 -18.72
CA ARG A 102 3.57 6.63 -19.69
C ARG A 102 4.19 7.51 -20.78
N GLU A 103 3.41 8.42 -21.36
CA GLU A 103 3.87 9.35 -22.38
C GLU A 103 5.01 10.25 -21.85
N LEU A 104 4.90 10.70 -20.60
CA LEU A 104 5.89 11.57 -19.96
C LEU A 104 7.19 10.83 -19.56
N PHE A 105 7.07 9.59 -19.08
CA PHE A 105 8.20 8.83 -18.52
C PHE A 105 8.73 7.73 -19.45
N GLY A 106 8.16 7.60 -20.66
CA GLY A 106 8.54 6.57 -21.63
C GLY A 106 8.35 5.16 -21.08
N ALA A 107 7.39 4.95 -20.16
CA ALA A 107 7.21 3.66 -19.49
C ALA A 107 6.54 2.66 -20.46
N PRO A 108 7.24 1.58 -20.87
CA PRO A 108 6.72 0.62 -21.85
C PRO A 108 5.63 -0.30 -21.29
N ILE A 109 5.39 -0.31 -19.96
CA ILE A 109 4.42 -1.21 -19.34
C ILE A 109 3.07 -0.50 -19.07
N GLU A 110 1.99 -1.19 -19.43
CA GLU A 110 0.67 -0.95 -18.85
C GLU A 110 0.59 -1.72 -17.55
N SER A 111 0.61 -0.99 -16.43
CA SER A 111 0.47 -1.61 -15.12
C SER A 111 -0.43 -0.77 -14.24
N PRO A 112 -1.47 -1.38 -13.64
CA PRO A 112 -2.34 -0.67 -12.72
C PRO A 112 -1.57 -0.25 -11.45
N TYR A 113 -0.42 -0.85 -11.17
CA TYR A 113 0.40 -0.57 -9.99
C TYR A 113 1.31 0.65 -10.12
N LEU A 114 1.38 1.28 -11.30
CA LEU A 114 2.26 2.41 -11.56
C LEU A 114 1.87 3.64 -10.71
N LEU A 115 0.60 4.04 -10.74
CA LEU A 115 0.12 5.18 -9.96
C LEU A 115 0.13 4.92 -8.45
N PRO A 116 -0.29 3.74 -7.93
CA PRO A 116 -0.11 3.38 -6.52
C PRO A 116 1.35 3.40 -6.05
N ALA A 117 2.30 2.94 -6.87
CA ALA A 117 3.72 3.01 -6.53
C ALA A 117 4.23 4.46 -6.47
N ALA A 118 3.85 5.28 -7.44
CA ALA A 118 4.16 6.71 -7.44
C ALA A 118 3.54 7.41 -6.22
N ALA A 119 2.31 7.06 -5.86
CA ALA A 119 1.64 7.54 -4.66
C ALA A 119 2.38 7.16 -3.38
N ALA A 120 2.83 5.91 -3.24
CA ALA A 120 3.59 5.46 -2.09
C ALA A 120 4.87 6.30 -1.92
N LEU A 121 5.57 6.60 -3.01
CA LEU A 121 6.77 7.43 -3.00
C LEU A 121 6.48 8.91 -2.67
N LEU A 122 5.44 9.49 -3.28
CA LEU A 122 5.07 10.89 -3.03
C LEU A 122 4.61 11.12 -1.59
N GLU A 123 3.83 10.19 -1.05
CA GLU A 123 3.38 10.29 0.33
C GLU A 123 4.52 9.95 1.30
N ALA A 124 5.43 9.03 0.98
CA ALA A 124 6.64 8.83 1.77
C ALA A 124 7.44 10.13 1.92
N ASP A 125 7.71 10.83 0.81
CA ASP A 125 8.37 12.14 0.81
C ASP A 125 7.61 13.16 1.66
N ARG A 126 6.30 13.30 1.41
CA ARG A 126 5.43 14.26 2.10
C ARG A 126 5.43 14.06 3.62
N PHE A 127 5.42 12.82 4.09
CA PHE A 127 5.35 12.46 5.50
C PHE A 127 6.74 12.27 6.15
N GLY A 128 7.84 12.41 5.38
CA GLY A 128 9.20 12.21 5.88
C GLY A 128 9.51 10.74 6.22
N ALA A 129 8.85 9.79 5.54
CA ALA A 129 9.13 8.37 5.66
C ALA A 129 10.38 8.00 4.84
N SER A 130 11.28 7.20 5.42
CA SER A 130 12.48 6.73 4.71
C SER A 130 12.19 5.55 3.77
N GLN A 131 11.00 4.96 3.89
CA GLN A 131 10.57 3.80 3.12
C GLN A 131 9.16 4.02 2.56
N ALA A 132 8.97 3.61 1.31
CA ALA A 132 7.66 3.50 0.67
C ALA A 132 7.34 2.01 0.46
N PHE A 133 6.10 1.62 0.69
CA PHE A 133 5.67 0.23 0.56
C PHE A 133 4.34 0.16 -0.19
N LEU A 134 4.36 -0.46 -1.37
CA LEU A 134 3.15 -0.83 -2.09
C LEU A 134 2.81 -2.29 -1.79
N VAL A 135 1.64 -2.52 -1.22
CA VAL A 135 1.11 -3.84 -0.90
C VAL A 135 -0.12 -4.10 -1.75
N ALA A 136 -0.10 -5.16 -2.55
CA ALA A 136 -1.28 -5.70 -3.21
C ALA A 136 -1.86 -6.82 -2.35
N HIS A 137 -3.12 -6.69 -1.97
CA HIS A 137 -3.85 -7.64 -1.14
C HIS A 137 -4.96 -8.28 -1.97
N SER A 138 -4.89 -9.58 -2.17
CA SER A 138 -5.82 -10.36 -2.99
C SER A 138 -6.92 -10.99 -2.14
N PHE A 139 -8.17 -10.56 -2.39
CA PHE A 139 -9.38 -11.15 -1.82
C PHE A 139 -10.02 -12.11 -2.82
N GLY A 140 -9.98 -13.41 -2.52
CA GLY A 140 -10.70 -14.45 -3.28
C GLY A 140 -9.87 -15.16 -4.36
N GLU A 141 -10.31 -16.36 -4.72
CA GLU A 141 -9.57 -17.26 -5.62
C GLU A 141 -9.76 -16.95 -7.11
N LYS A 142 -10.91 -16.37 -7.48
CA LYS A 142 -11.40 -16.34 -8.86
C LYS A 142 -10.48 -15.56 -9.82
N ASP A 143 -9.84 -14.49 -9.34
CA ASP A 143 -8.98 -13.64 -10.17
C ASP A 143 -7.54 -13.48 -9.63
N ARG A 144 -7.21 -14.16 -8.53
CA ARG A 144 -5.91 -14.11 -7.84
C ARG A 144 -4.73 -14.28 -8.78
N ARG A 145 -4.81 -15.27 -9.69
CA ARG A 145 -3.70 -15.60 -10.60
C ARG A 145 -3.42 -14.48 -11.62
N ALA A 146 -4.48 -13.88 -12.16
CA ALA A 146 -4.36 -12.77 -13.11
C ALA A 146 -3.80 -11.53 -12.40
N PHE A 147 -4.26 -11.28 -11.17
CA PHE A 147 -3.81 -10.13 -10.38
C PHE A 147 -2.34 -10.27 -9.98
N PHE A 148 -1.94 -11.44 -9.49
CA PHE A 148 -0.54 -11.72 -9.20
C PHE A 148 0.34 -11.63 -10.46
N ALA A 149 -0.13 -12.12 -11.62
CA ALA A 149 0.64 -12.01 -12.86
C ALA A 149 0.87 -10.55 -13.28
N SER A 150 -0.12 -9.68 -13.11
CA SER A 150 0.01 -8.23 -13.35
C SER A 150 0.99 -7.58 -12.37
N PHE A 151 0.86 -7.89 -11.07
CA PHE A 151 1.77 -7.41 -10.02
C PHE A 151 3.22 -7.87 -10.25
N ALA A 152 3.40 -9.14 -10.61
CA ALA A 152 4.70 -9.73 -10.94
C ALA A 152 5.34 -9.06 -12.17
N SER A 153 4.53 -8.76 -13.19
CA SER A 153 5.01 -8.06 -14.39
C SER A 153 5.46 -6.64 -14.06
N PHE A 154 4.71 -5.94 -13.20
CA PHE A 154 5.12 -4.64 -12.67
C PHE A 154 6.42 -4.71 -11.88
N ALA A 155 6.52 -5.66 -10.95
CA ALA A 155 7.71 -5.88 -10.13
C ALA A 155 8.95 -6.06 -11.02
N ARG A 156 8.88 -6.93 -12.03
CA ARG A 156 9.97 -7.14 -12.99
C ARG A 156 10.30 -5.91 -13.82
N PHE A 157 9.28 -5.16 -14.26
CA PHE A 157 9.49 -3.91 -14.97
C PHE A 157 10.30 -2.91 -14.11
N ILE A 158 9.97 -2.83 -12.83
CA ILE A 158 10.75 -2.06 -11.87
C ILE A 158 11.93 -2.85 -11.29
N GLY A 159 12.45 -3.88 -11.97
CA GLY A 159 13.71 -4.54 -11.65
C GLY A 159 13.71 -5.42 -10.40
N ILE A 160 12.56 -5.93 -9.97
CA ILE A 160 12.42 -6.93 -8.91
C ILE A 160 12.18 -8.28 -9.58
N GLU A 161 13.15 -9.19 -9.46
CA GLU A 161 13.17 -10.47 -10.19
C GLU A 161 12.14 -11.48 -9.67
N GLU A 162 11.97 -11.54 -8.34
CA GLU A 162 11.04 -12.44 -7.66
C GLU A 162 10.03 -11.62 -6.83
N PRO A 163 8.75 -11.53 -7.25
CA PRO A 163 7.72 -10.80 -6.53
C PRO A 163 7.25 -11.49 -5.23
N ASP A 164 7.93 -12.56 -4.82
CA ASP A 164 7.75 -13.19 -3.52
C ASP A 164 8.78 -12.60 -2.54
N LEU A 165 8.35 -11.56 -1.82
CA LEU A 165 8.97 -11.01 -0.61
C LEU A 165 10.20 -10.07 -0.80
N ALA A 166 9.98 -8.82 -0.39
CA ALA A 166 10.87 -8.04 0.45
C ALA A 166 12.22 -7.52 -0.10
N GLN A 167 12.44 -7.45 -1.41
CA GLN A 167 13.59 -6.71 -1.95
C GLN A 167 13.24 -5.23 -2.19
N PRO A 168 13.64 -4.28 -1.32
CA PRO A 168 13.53 -2.87 -1.62
C PRO A 168 14.35 -2.52 -2.86
N ARG A 169 13.74 -1.83 -3.82
CA ARG A 169 14.48 -1.12 -4.86
C ARG A 169 14.46 0.37 -4.57
N SER A 170 15.63 0.99 -4.57
CA SER A 170 15.73 2.45 -4.48
C SER A 170 15.29 3.07 -5.79
N LEU A 171 14.10 3.67 -5.81
CA LEU A 171 13.71 4.64 -6.84
C LEU A 171 14.00 6.03 -6.27
N GLY A 172 15.26 6.45 -6.40
CA GLY A 172 15.76 7.65 -5.71
C GLY A 172 16.04 7.38 -4.21
N PRO A 173 15.99 8.40 -3.35
CA PRO A 173 16.34 8.26 -1.93
C PRO A 173 15.29 7.51 -1.10
N LEU A 174 14.10 7.29 -1.64
CA LEU A 174 12.98 6.65 -0.97
C LEU A 174 12.94 5.20 -1.44
N HIS A 175 13.37 4.28 -0.59
CA HIS A 175 13.42 2.86 -0.92
C HIS A 175 11.98 2.32 -1.11
N LEU A 176 11.61 1.93 -2.32
CA LEU A 176 10.30 1.34 -2.62
C LEU A 176 10.35 -0.17 -2.38
N ARG A 177 9.44 -0.68 -1.57
CA ARG A 177 9.18 -2.11 -1.39
C ARG A 177 7.86 -2.49 -2.03
N LEU A 178 7.80 -3.73 -2.51
CA LEU A 178 6.59 -4.36 -3.02
C LEU A 178 6.22 -5.57 -2.16
N GLY A 179 4.93 -5.78 -1.93
CA GLY A 179 4.41 -6.90 -1.15
C GLY A 179 3.14 -7.44 -1.77
N TRP A 180 3.03 -8.77 -1.83
CA TRP A 180 1.81 -9.47 -2.18
C TRP A 180 1.27 -10.17 -0.94
N ILE A 181 0.00 -9.96 -0.62
CA ILE A 181 -0.68 -10.60 0.51
C ILE A 181 -1.91 -11.32 -0.02
N GLU A 182 -2.07 -12.58 0.38
CA GLU A 182 -3.27 -13.35 0.10
C GLU A 182 -4.19 -13.33 1.33
N ALA A 183 -5.48 -13.12 1.11
CA ALA A 183 -6.48 -13.41 2.11
C ALA A 183 -6.40 -14.91 2.47
N GLY A 184 -6.06 -15.21 3.74
CA GLY A 184 -6.07 -16.57 4.27
C GLY A 184 -7.48 -17.03 4.67
N PRO A 185 -7.64 -18.27 5.16
CA PRO A 185 -8.93 -18.80 5.61
C PRO A 185 -9.54 -18.03 6.80
N ASP A 186 -8.73 -17.22 7.49
CA ASP A 186 -9.16 -16.40 8.64
C ASP A 186 -9.82 -15.07 8.20
N TYR A 187 -10.10 -14.89 6.92
CA TYR A 187 -10.74 -13.69 6.39
C TYR A 187 -12.27 -13.77 6.54
N PRO A 188 -12.96 -12.78 7.14
CA PRO A 188 -14.41 -12.79 7.18
C PRO A 188 -14.98 -12.68 5.76
N GLU A 189 -15.93 -13.55 5.40
CA GLU A 189 -16.71 -13.47 4.16
C GLU A 189 -17.61 -12.21 4.11
#